data_AF-A0A935IU12-F1
#
_entry.id   AF-A0A935IU12-F1
#
_cell.length_a   1.000
_cell.length_b   1.000
_cell.length_c   1.000
_cell.angle_alpha   90.00
_cell.angle_beta   90.00
_cell.angle_gamma   90.00
#
_symmetry.space_group_name_H-M   'P 1'
#
loop_
_entity.id
_entity.type
_entity.pdbx_description
1 polymer ?
#
loop_
_entity_poly.entity_id
_entity_poly.type
_entity_poly.pdbx_seq_one_letter_code
_entity_poly.pdbx_strand_id
1 'polypeptide(L)'
;MVKKIGLYSIVLALLLPLLFINIKNSHDWGDDFAQYIHQAQNILIGESQNNTGYIYNDNYFIGPTAYPTGFPLVLAVFSKFSKDNLMSLNKLISLFWMLGCFVGFLFFRKHFSYLTALTTTLIIAYNPMMIQFKTEILSDLPFMFFSLLCVYLIDKEEKLWLSIVTGLLVAFTVHIRSIGFILLGVLIVYKLLNTKKTSEANPYKFLIISLSSFLVLYFGLNLAFPCEANYPGLFDTENFWLNLNKQLSYNFDKLDTFFDSYEIKNYYYIGVIASGALIAFSFIGFIKFLKLTEQVLLFYT
;
A
#
# COMPACT_ATOMS: atom_id res chain seq x y z
N MET A 1 -4.39 9.87 29.05
CA MET A 1 -5.21 9.35 27.93
C MET A 1 -5.82 10.48 27.09
N VAL A 2 -6.54 11.42 27.73
CA VAL A 2 -7.19 12.60 27.08
C VAL A 2 -6.23 13.42 26.20
N LYS A 3 -5.01 13.73 26.66
CA LYS A 3 -4.01 14.47 25.86
C LYS A 3 -3.62 13.76 24.56
N LYS A 4 -3.52 12.42 24.55
CA LYS A 4 -3.17 11.65 23.33
C LYS A 4 -4.32 11.64 22.34
N ILE A 5 -5.56 11.50 22.81
CA ILE A 5 -6.77 11.55 21.99
C ILE A 5 -6.90 12.93 21.32
N GLY A 6 -6.63 14.01 22.06
CA GLY A 6 -6.62 15.37 21.51
C GLY A 6 -5.62 15.55 20.37
N LEU A 7 -4.39 15.04 20.52
CA LEU A 7 -3.36 15.12 19.49
C LEU A 7 -3.74 14.36 18.21
N TYR A 8 -4.27 13.14 18.32
CA TYR A 8 -4.70 12.38 17.14
C TYR A 8 -5.91 13.02 16.44
N SER A 9 -6.82 13.63 17.21
CA SER A 9 -7.96 14.36 16.66
C SER A 9 -7.51 15.59 15.87
N ILE A 10 -6.47 16.30 16.34
CA ILE A 10 -5.88 17.42 15.60
C ILE A 10 -5.31 16.94 14.27
N VAL A 11 -4.58 15.82 14.25
CA VAL A 11 -4.03 15.27 12.99
C VAL A 11 -5.15 14.94 12.01
N LEU A 12 -6.21 14.25 12.46
CA LEU A 12 -7.36 13.94 11.61
C LEU A 12 -8.05 15.20 11.09
N ALA A 13 -8.24 16.21 11.94
CA ALA A 13 -8.83 17.49 11.53
C ALA A 13 -8.00 18.19 10.46
N LEU A 14 -6.66 18.13 10.55
CA LEU A 14 -5.75 18.70 9.55
C LEU A 14 -5.68 17.89 8.26
N LEU A 15 -6.04 16.60 8.26
CA LEU A 15 -6.09 15.76 7.06
C LEU A 15 -7.48 15.75 6.39
N LEU A 16 -8.53 16.12 7.13
CA LEU A 16 -9.91 16.16 6.65
C LEU A 16 -10.10 16.96 5.33
N PRO A 17 -9.42 18.10 5.09
CA PRO A 17 -9.54 18.83 3.84
C PRO A 17 -9.21 18.02 2.58
N LEU A 18 -8.41 16.94 2.68
CA LEU A 18 -8.08 16.05 1.56
C LEU A 18 -9.32 15.42 0.91
N LEU A 19 -10.43 15.26 1.65
CA LEU A 19 -11.70 14.74 1.14
C LEU A 19 -12.44 15.72 0.23
N PHE A 20 -12.03 16.98 0.21
CA PHE A 20 -12.73 18.06 -0.49
C PHE A 20 -11.86 18.77 -1.52
N ILE A 21 -10.54 18.84 -1.28
CA ILE A 21 -9.58 19.47 -2.19
C ILE A 21 -9.42 18.62 -3.45
N ASN A 22 -9.41 19.28 -4.61
CA ASN A 22 -9.14 18.70 -5.92
C ASN A 22 -10.03 17.47 -6.26
N ILE A 23 -11.26 17.42 -5.77
CA ILE A 23 -12.21 16.36 -6.16
C ILE A 23 -12.68 16.60 -7.59
N LYS A 24 -12.54 15.59 -8.45
CA LYS A 24 -12.94 15.66 -9.86
C LYS A 24 -14.24 14.90 -10.12
N ASN A 25 -15.05 15.42 -11.04
CA ASN A 25 -16.22 14.73 -11.59
C ASN A 25 -15.94 14.16 -12.99
N SER A 26 -14.75 14.38 -13.52
CA SER A 26 -14.22 13.83 -14.76
C SER A 26 -13.01 12.93 -14.46
N HIS A 27 -12.69 12.03 -15.37
CA HIS A 27 -11.44 11.28 -15.38
C HIS A 27 -10.67 11.61 -16.66
N ASP A 28 -9.37 11.38 -16.66
CA ASP A 28 -8.58 11.40 -17.88
C ASP A 28 -8.90 10.18 -18.78
N TRP A 29 -8.18 10.04 -19.90
CA TRP A 29 -8.36 8.94 -20.84
C TRP A 29 -7.45 7.73 -20.52
N GLY A 30 -7.02 7.56 -19.26
CA GLY A 30 -6.23 6.40 -18.84
C GLY A 30 -7.02 5.09 -18.90
N ASP A 31 -6.32 3.95 -18.95
CA ASP A 31 -6.98 2.64 -19.21
C ASP A 31 -7.31 1.85 -17.92
N ASP A 32 -6.47 1.96 -16.89
CA ASP A 32 -6.57 1.14 -15.66
C ASP A 32 -7.87 1.35 -14.89
N PHE A 33 -8.30 2.61 -14.73
CA PHE A 33 -9.49 2.93 -13.93
C PHE A 33 -10.76 2.31 -14.52
N ALA A 34 -10.85 2.28 -15.86
CA ALA A 34 -11.99 1.73 -16.57
C ALA A 34 -12.12 0.23 -16.28
N GLN A 35 -11.01 -0.51 -16.32
CA GLN A 35 -11.01 -1.94 -15.97
C GLN A 35 -11.45 -2.16 -14.53
N TYR A 36 -10.94 -1.38 -13.57
CA TYR A 36 -11.36 -1.52 -12.16
C TYR A 36 -12.86 -1.27 -11.96
N ILE A 37 -13.43 -0.27 -12.62
CA ILE A 37 -14.86 0.03 -12.55
C ILE A 37 -15.68 -1.08 -13.21
N HIS A 38 -15.27 -1.59 -14.38
CA HIS A 38 -15.96 -2.69 -15.04
C HIS A 38 -15.90 -3.99 -14.22
N GLN A 39 -14.75 -4.33 -13.63
CA GLN A 39 -14.65 -5.47 -12.71
C GLN A 39 -15.57 -5.30 -11.50
N ALA A 40 -15.68 -4.09 -10.95
CA ALA A 40 -16.60 -3.79 -9.86
C ALA A 40 -18.08 -3.97 -10.26
N GLN A 41 -18.46 -3.54 -11.47
CA GLN A 41 -19.80 -3.78 -12.02
C GLN A 41 -20.08 -5.27 -12.18
N ASN A 42 -19.12 -6.04 -12.74
CA ASN A 42 -19.26 -7.48 -12.92
C ASN A 42 -19.47 -8.20 -11.58
N ILE A 43 -18.75 -7.79 -10.52
CA ILE A 43 -18.98 -8.29 -9.15
C ILE A 43 -20.42 -8.05 -8.69
N LEU A 44 -21.01 -6.90 -9.00
CA LEU A 44 -22.37 -6.54 -8.56
C LEU A 44 -23.45 -7.36 -9.25
N ILE A 45 -23.26 -7.67 -10.54
CA ILE A 45 -24.23 -8.42 -11.35
C ILE A 45 -23.95 -9.93 -11.40
N GLY A 46 -22.85 -10.39 -10.79
CA GLY A 46 -22.47 -11.80 -10.76
C GLY A 46 -21.86 -12.31 -12.07
N GLU A 47 -21.25 -11.43 -12.86
CA GLU A 47 -20.53 -11.78 -14.08
C GLU A 47 -19.04 -12.03 -13.83
N SER A 48 -18.39 -12.68 -14.80
CA SER A 48 -16.95 -12.93 -14.76
C SER A 48 -16.17 -11.61 -14.70
N GLN A 49 -15.15 -11.55 -13.84
CA GLN A 49 -14.29 -10.36 -13.78
C GLN A 49 -13.40 -10.18 -15.00
N ASN A 50 -13.26 -11.21 -15.85
CA ASN A 50 -12.53 -11.10 -17.10
C ASN A 50 -13.37 -10.42 -18.21
N ASN A 51 -14.69 -10.25 -18.00
CA ASN A 51 -15.59 -9.64 -18.97
C ASN A 51 -15.57 -8.10 -18.88
N THR A 52 -14.39 -7.48 -18.93
CA THR A 52 -14.24 -6.01 -18.89
C THR A 52 -14.38 -5.36 -20.26
N GLY A 53 -14.34 -6.16 -21.34
CA GLY A 53 -14.24 -5.66 -22.71
C GLY A 53 -12.83 -5.18 -23.10
N TYR A 54 -11.84 -5.34 -22.22
CA TYR A 54 -10.45 -5.02 -22.53
C TYR A 54 -9.90 -5.94 -23.62
N ILE A 55 -9.39 -5.34 -24.70
CA ILE A 55 -8.76 -6.06 -25.80
C ILE A 55 -7.26 -6.17 -25.50
N TYR A 56 -6.86 -7.34 -25.00
CA TYR A 56 -5.46 -7.61 -24.67
C TYR A 56 -4.59 -7.75 -25.92
N ASN A 57 -3.36 -7.23 -25.85
CA ASN A 57 -2.36 -7.35 -26.91
C ASN A 57 -1.14 -8.12 -26.40
N ASP A 58 -0.99 -9.37 -26.83
CA ASP A 58 0.11 -10.24 -26.42
C ASP A 58 1.51 -9.69 -26.80
N ASN A 59 1.59 -8.81 -27.80
CA ASN A 59 2.86 -8.25 -28.26
C ASN A 59 3.32 -7.04 -27.43
N TYR A 60 2.40 -6.38 -26.71
CA TYR A 60 2.67 -5.15 -25.97
C TYR A 60 1.91 -5.14 -24.65
N PHE A 61 2.63 -5.42 -23.55
CA PHE A 61 2.06 -5.37 -22.21
C PHE A 61 1.80 -3.91 -21.79
N ILE A 62 0.54 -3.50 -21.81
CA ILE A 62 0.08 -2.19 -21.30
C ILE A 62 -0.50 -2.36 -19.88
N GLY A 63 -1.31 -3.39 -19.68
CA GLY A 63 -1.89 -3.79 -18.40
C GLY A 63 -2.27 -5.26 -18.42
N PRO A 64 -2.63 -5.83 -17.26
CA PRO A 64 -3.09 -7.21 -17.20
C PRO A 64 -4.45 -7.37 -17.91
N THR A 65 -4.80 -8.60 -18.31
CA THR A 65 -6.12 -8.96 -18.86
C THR A 65 -7.25 -8.67 -17.88
N ALA A 66 -6.98 -8.82 -16.58
CA ALA A 66 -7.82 -8.36 -15.50
C ALA A 66 -6.96 -8.03 -14.27
N TYR A 67 -7.34 -7.01 -13.50
CA TYR A 67 -6.63 -6.68 -12.28
C TYR A 67 -7.03 -7.57 -11.11
N PRO A 68 -6.19 -7.70 -10.06
CA PRO A 68 -6.53 -8.37 -8.82
C PRO A 68 -7.86 -7.88 -8.23
N THR A 69 -8.64 -8.81 -7.70
CA THR A 69 -10.07 -8.63 -7.41
C THR A 69 -10.36 -7.74 -6.19
N GLY A 70 -9.37 -7.50 -5.34
CA GLY A 70 -9.53 -6.81 -4.06
C GLY A 70 -9.93 -5.34 -4.22
N PHE A 71 -9.30 -4.59 -5.12
CA PHE A 71 -9.70 -3.19 -5.35
C PHE A 71 -11.07 -3.07 -6.05
N PRO A 72 -11.37 -3.82 -7.13
CA PRO A 72 -12.72 -3.92 -7.65
C PRO A 72 -13.78 -4.28 -6.61
N LEU A 73 -13.48 -5.16 -5.65
CA LEU A 73 -14.40 -5.51 -4.58
C LEU A 73 -14.67 -4.33 -3.64
N VAL A 74 -13.66 -3.52 -3.30
CA VAL A 74 -13.84 -2.28 -2.54
C VAL A 74 -14.77 -1.32 -3.29
N LEU A 75 -14.53 -1.14 -4.59
CA LEU A 75 -15.36 -0.28 -5.44
C LEU A 75 -16.80 -0.80 -5.49
N ALA A 76 -17.00 -2.09 -5.74
CA ALA A 76 -18.33 -2.71 -5.81
C ALA A 76 -19.12 -2.52 -4.51
N VAL A 77 -18.50 -2.77 -3.35
CA VAL A 77 -19.17 -2.57 -2.05
C VAL A 77 -19.54 -1.10 -1.86
N PHE A 78 -18.65 -0.17 -2.19
CA PHE A 78 -18.91 1.27 -2.05
C PHE A 78 -20.00 1.76 -3.01
N SER A 79 -20.01 1.25 -4.24
CA SER A 79 -21.02 1.51 -5.28
C SER A 79 -22.44 1.09 -4.87
N LYS A 80 -22.61 0.09 -3.99
CA LYS A 80 -23.95 -0.24 -3.46
C LYS A 80 -24.57 0.87 -2.61
N PHE A 81 -23.74 1.70 -1.98
CA PHE A 81 -24.20 2.75 -1.04
C PHE A 81 -24.06 4.17 -1.60
N SER A 82 -23.33 4.34 -2.70
CA SER A 82 -23.11 5.62 -3.35
C SER A 82 -23.72 5.62 -4.75
N LYS A 83 -24.02 6.79 -5.30
CA LYS A 83 -24.37 6.86 -6.73
C LYS A 83 -23.09 6.58 -7.51
N ASP A 84 -23.14 5.64 -8.45
CA ASP A 84 -22.04 5.27 -9.36
C ASP A 84 -21.60 6.44 -10.24
N ASN A 85 -20.90 7.39 -9.64
CA ASN A 85 -20.33 8.53 -10.32
C ASN A 85 -18.85 8.71 -9.92
N LEU A 86 -18.07 9.22 -10.87
CA LEU A 86 -16.63 9.40 -10.72
C LEU A 86 -16.28 10.25 -9.50
N MET A 87 -17.11 11.24 -9.17
CA MET A 87 -16.91 12.09 -7.99
C MET A 87 -16.95 11.30 -6.67
N SER A 88 -17.85 10.33 -6.54
CA SER A 88 -17.97 9.51 -5.32
C SER A 88 -16.80 8.55 -5.18
N LEU A 89 -16.39 7.91 -6.28
CA LEU A 89 -15.20 7.07 -6.32
C LEU A 89 -13.94 7.89 -6.01
N ASN A 90 -13.87 9.12 -6.51
CA ASN A 90 -12.74 9.99 -6.23
C ASN A 90 -12.64 10.40 -4.74
N LYS A 91 -13.79 10.59 -4.08
CA LYS A 91 -13.85 10.77 -2.62
C LYS A 91 -13.39 9.53 -1.86
N LEU A 92 -13.71 8.33 -2.35
CA LEU A 92 -13.24 7.08 -1.78
C LEU A 92 -11.71 6.96 -1.85
N ILE A 93 -11.10 7.29 -2.99
CA ILE A 93 -9.63 7.34 -3.11
C ILE A 93 -9.04 8.37 -2.16
N SER A 94 -9.65 9.55 -2.07
CA SER A 94 -9.24 10.61 -1.14
C SER A 94 -9.34 10.16 0.32
N LEU A 95 -10.33 9.32 0.66
CA LEU A 95 -10.46 8.70 1.98
C LEU A 95 -9.31 7.73 2.26
N PHE A 96 -8.96 6.86 1.31
CA PHE A 96 -7.79 5.98 1.45
C PHE A 96 -6.49 6.77 1.60
N TRP A 97 -6.33 7.87 0.86
CA TRP A 97 -5.17 8.75 1.02
C TRP A 97 -5.10 9.35 2.43
N MET A 98 -6.21 9.93 2.89
CA MET A 98 -6.31 10.52 4.23
C MET A 98 -5.99 9.49 5.34
N LEU A 99 -6.56 8.28 5.24
CA LEU A 99 -6.31 7.20 6.19
C LEU A 99 -4.87 6.69 6.10
N GLY A 100 -4.31 6.57 4.90
CA GLY A 100 -2.92 6.23 4.65
C GLY A 100 -1.96 7.21 5.31
N CYS A 101 -2.17 8.52 5.12
CA CYS A 101 -1.41 9.57 5.80
C CYS A 101 -1.53 9.48 7.32
N PHE A 102 -2.73 9.19 7.84
CA PHE A 102 -2.92 9.04 9.28
C PHE A 102 -2.15 7.83 9.85
N VAL A 103 -2.19 6.67 9.18
CA VAL A 103 -1.39 5.50 9.59
C VAL A 103 0.11 5.79 9.45
N GLY A 104 0.52 6.50 8.39
CA GLY A 104 1.89 6.98 8.21
C GLY A 104 2.35 7.89 9.36
N PHE A 105 1.50 8.80 9.82
CA PHE A 105 1.76 9.60 11.02
C PHE A 105 1.97 8.72 12.26
N LEU A 106 1.11 7.72 12.48
CA LEU A 106 1.27 6.78 13.61
C LEU A 106 2.59 6.02 13.53
N PHE A 107 3.04 5.68 12.32
CA PHE A 107 4.34 5.07 12.09
C PHE A 107 5.49 6.02 12.43
N PHE A 108 5.48 7.25 11.89
CA PHE A 108 6.50 8.26 12.21
C PHE A 108 6.56 8.58 13.70
N ARG A 109 5.43 8.58 14.40
CA ARG A 109 5.38 8.83 15.85
C ARG A 109 6.09 7.77 16.69
N LYS A 110 6.39 6.58 16.14
CA LYS A 110 7.22 5.59 16.84
C LYS A 110 8.69 6.02 16.93
N HIS A 111 9.16 6.85 16.00
CA HIS A 111 10.58 7.17 15.84
C HIS A 111 10.93 8.66 15.98
N PHE A 112 9.97 9.56 15.72
CA PHE A 112 10.19 11.00 15.69
C PHE A 112 9.28 11.74 16.66
N SER A 113 9.60 12.99 16.99
CA SER A 113 8.76 13.86 17.84
C SER A 113 7.36 14.08 17.23
N TYR A 114 6.40 14.55 18.04
CA TYR A 114 5.05 14.85 17.53
C TYR A 114 5.07 15.86 16.38
N LEU A 115 5.81 16.96 16.56
CA LEU A 115 5.86 18.03 15.57
C LEU A 115 6.50 17.55 14.28
N THR A 116 7.62 16.81 14.38
CA THR A 116 8.31 16.24 13.20
C THR A 116 7.41 15.26 12.45
N ALA A 117 6.76 14.32 13.14
CA ALA A 117 5.86 13.38 12.49
C ALA A 117 4.67 14.08 11.83
N LEU A 118 4.10 15.10 12.50
CA LEU A 118 2.99 15.89 11.97
C LEU A 118 3.42 16.66 10.72
N THR A 119 4.52 17.41 10.77
CA THR A 119 4.98 18.22 9.64
C THR A 119 5.37 17.34 8.45
N THR A 120 6.09 16.25 8.67
CA THR A 120 6.42 15.29 7.60
C THR A 120 5.14 14.71 6.97
N THR A 121 4.15 14.34 7.78
CA THR A 121 2.87 13.82 7.26
C THR A 121 2.15 14.87 6.43
N LEU A 122 2.09 16.12 6.89
CA LEU A 122 1.41 17.19 6.16
C LEU A 122 2.13 17.55 4.85
N ILE A 123 3.47 17.56 4.83
CA ILE A 123 4.26 17.78 3.61
C ILE A 123 3.92 16.71 2.58
N ILE A 124 3.84 15.44 2.98
CA ILE A 124 3.48 14.33 2.09
C ILE A 124 2.01 14.45 1.64
N ALA A 125 1.10 14.64 2.60
CA ALA A 125 -0.35 14.67 2.38
C ALA A 125 -0.78 15.75 1.37
N TYR A 126 -0.16 16.93 1.46
CA TYR A 126 -0.47 18.10 0.65
C TYR A 126 0.54 18.35 -0.48
N ASN A 127 1.41 17.38 -0.76
CA ASN A 127 2.27 17.44 -1.93
C ASN A 127 1.41 17.55 -3.21
N PRO A 128 1.69 18.51 -4.12
CA PRO A 128 0.87 18.72 -5.32
C PRO A 128 0.71 17.47 -6.19
N MET A 129 1.77 16.67 -6.33
CA MET A 129 1.69 15.40 -7.06
C MET A 129 0.70 14.45 -6.40
N MET A 130 0.72 14.31 -5.08
CA MET A 130 -0.21 13.42 -4.36
C MET A 130 -1.66 13.93 -4.42
N ILE A 131 -1.85 15.25 -4.38
CA ILE A 131 -3.16 15.90 -4.55
C ILE A 131 -3.71 15.68 -5.96
N GLN A 132 -2.87 15.60 -6.98
CA GLN A 132 -3.26 15.21 -8.34
C GLN A 132 -3.46 13.70 -8.44
N PHE A 133 -2.58 12.89 -7.86
CA PHE A 133 -2.62 11.43 -7.96
C PHE A 133 -3.89 10.84 -7.33
N LYS A 134 -4.38 11.42 -6.23
CA LYS A 134 -5.66 11.01 -5.63
C LYS A 134 -6.87 11.30 -6.53
N THR A 135 -6.70 12.02 -7.65
CA THR A 135 -7.78 12.24 -8.63
C THR A 135 -8.04 11.00 -9.48
N GLU A 136 -7.05 10.12 -9.58
CA GLU A 136 -7.10 8.87 -10.34
C GLU A 136 -7.78 7.75 -9.53
N ILE A 137 -8.67 6.99 -10.16
CA ILE A 137 -9.34 5.84 -9.54
C ILE A 137 -8.44 4.61 -9.71
N LEU A 138 -7.36 4.58 -8.94
CA LEU A 138 -6.34 3.53 -8.96
C LEU A 138 -6.21 2.81 -7.61
N SER A 139 -5.65 1.60 -7.66
CA SER A 139 -5.48 0.74 -6.49
C SER A 139 -4.30 1.15 -5.60
N ASP A 140 -3.42 2.06 -6.06
CA ASP A 140 -2.17 2.44 -5.39
C ASP A 140 -2.36 3.06 -4.00
N LEU A 141 -3.25 4.05 -3.86
CA LEU A 141 -3.54 4.69 -2.58
C LEU A 141 -4.27 3.76 -1.58
N PRO A 142 -5.30 2.99 -1.99
CA PRO A 142 -5.84 1.91 -1.18
C PRO A 142 -4.76 0.91 -0.75
N PHE A 143 -3.94 0.42 -1.69
CA PHE A 143 -2.88 -0.55 -1.41
C PHE A 143 -1.86 -0.01 -0.41
N MET A 144 -1.45 1.26 -0.55
CA MET A 144 -0.56 1.92 0.39
C MET A 144 -1.17 1.97 1.80
N PHE A 145 -2.42 2.38 1.95
CA PHE A 145 -3.11 2.40 3.24
C PHE A 145 -3.13 1.01 3.90
N PHE A 146 -3.59 -0.01 3.16
CA PHE A 146 -3.68 -1.38 3.69
C PHE A 146 -2.29 -1.97 4.00
N SER A 147 -1.28 -1.67 3.20
CA SER A 147 0.11 -2.08 3.44
C SER A 147 0.69 -1.46 4.71
N LEU A 148 0.52 -0.15 4.89
CA LEU A 148 0.95 0.54 6.11
C LEU A 148 0.21 0.02 7.35
N LEU A 149 -1.09 -0.27 7.22
CA LEU A 149 -1.88 -0.85 8.30
C LEU A 149 -1.41 -2.26 8.64
N CYS A 150 -1.07 -3.11 7.65
CA CYS A 150 -0.47 -4.42 7.87
C CYS A 150 0.82 -4.29 8.67
N VAL A 151 1.77 -3.46 8.23
CA VAL A 151 3.05 -3.25 8.93
C VAL A 151 2.83 -2.74 10.36
N TYR A 152 1.87 -1.83 10.55
CA TYR A 152 1.52 -1.32 11.87
C TYR A 152 0.97 -2.42 12.80
N LEU A 153 0.11 -3.31 12.29
CA LEU A 153 -0.51 -4.39 13.07
C LEU A 153 0.47 -5.55 13.35
N ILE A 154 1.33 -5.90 12.40
CA ILE A 154 2.38 -6.94 12.59
C ILE A 154 3.23 -6.64 13.82
N ASP A 155 3.55 -5.37 14.04
CA ASP A 155 4.33 -4.89 15.20
C ASP A 155 3.54 -4.84 16.52
N LYS A 156 2.19 -4.86 16.46
CA LYS A 156 1.30 -4.75 17.64
C LYS A 156 0.59 -6.04 18.00
N GLU A 157 0.84 -7.10 17.25
CA GLU A 157 0.13 -8.35 17.38
C GLU A 157 0.64 -9.14 18.61
N GLU A 158 -0.05 -8.90 19.73
CA GLU A 158 0.15 -9.62 21.01
C GLU A 158 -1.06 -10.52 21.36
N LYS A 159 -2.16 -10.40 20.60
CA LYS A 159 -3.44 -11.07 20.89
C LYS A 159 -3.86 -11.95 19.73
N LEU A 160 -4.53 -13.06 20.06
CA LEU A 160 -4.95 -14.05 19.06
C LEU A 160 -5.82 -13.46 17.95
N TRP A 161 -6.82 -12.65 18.31
CA TRP A 161 -7.70 -12.00 17.34
C TRP A 161 -6.95 -11.00 16.43
N LEU A 162 -5.88 -10.36 16.93
CA LEU A 162 -5.05 -9.47 16.12
C LEU A 162 -4.33 -10.28 15.05
N SER A 163 -3.78 -11.46 15.36
CA SER A 163 -3.17 -12.35 14.34
C SER A 163 -4.15 -12.77 13.25
N ILE A 164 -5.40 -13.08 13.63
CA ILE A 164 -6.45 -13.37 12.64
C ILE A 164 -6.62 -12.16 11.72
N VAL A 165 -6.85 -10.97 12.30
CA VAL A 165 -7.03 -9.73 11.54
C VAL A 165 -5.81 -9.41 10.67
N THR A 166 -4.58 -9.56 11.17
CA THR A 166 -3.35 -9.33 10.41
C THR A 166 -3.30 -10.25 9.18
N GLY A 167 -3.52 -11.56 9.36
CA GLY A 167 -3.49 -12.50 8.24
C GLY A 167 -4.57 -12.25 7.20
N LEU A 168 -5.80 -11.94 7.63
CA LEU A 168 -6.88 -11.52 6.73
C LEU A 168 -6.52 -10.23 5.98
N LEU A 169 -5.95 -9.24 6.67
CA LEU A 169 -5.58 -7.97 6.07
C LEU A 169 -4.45 -8.13 5.04
N VAL A 170 -3.45 -8.97 5.33
CA VAL A 170 -2.37 -9.29 4.38
C VAL A 170 -2.95 -9.98 3.14
N ALA A 171 -3.85 -10.96 3.31
CA ALA A 171 -4.50 -11.63 2.19
C ALA A 171 -5.32 -10.66 1.34
N PHE A 172 -6.08 -9.78 1.99
CA PHE A 172 -6.83 -8.74 1.28
C PHE A 172 -5.92 -7.77 0.53
N THR A 173 -4.78 -7.38 1.12
CA THR A 173 -3.81 -6.48 0.49
C THR A 173 -3.16 -7.11 -0.74
N VAL A 174 -2.89 -8.42 -0.72
CA VAL A 174 -2.45 -9.20 -1.90
C VAL A 174 -3.50 -9.17 -3.01
N HIS A 175 -4.78 -9.25 -2.64
CA HIS A 175 -5.88 -9.14 -3.59
C HIS A 175 -6.07 -7.73 -4.15
N ILE A 176 -5.62 -6.68 -3.46
CA ILE A 176 -5.62 -5.32 -4.02
C ILE A 176 -4.52 -5.20 -5.08
N ARG A 177 -3.29 -5.68 -4.78
CA ARG A 177 -2.18 -5.77 -5.74
C ARG A 177 -1.29 -6.96 -5.41
N SER A 178 -0.88 -7.71 -6.44
CA SER A 178 -0.06 -8.92 -6.31
C SER A 178 1.28 -8.69 -5.60
N ILE A 179 1.89 -7.50 -5.73
CA ILE A 179 3.11 -7.13 -5.00
C ILE A 179 2.95 -7.17 -3.47
N GLY A 180 1.71 -7.18 -2.97
CA GLY A 180 1.38 -7.40 -1.56
C GLY A 180 1.93 -8.72 -0.99
N PHE A 181 2.32 -9.69 -1.83
CA PHE A 181 2.97 -10.92 -1.35
C PHE A 181 4.25 -10.65 -0.56
N ILE A 182 4.91 -9.51 -0.78
CA ILE A 182 6.06 -9.06 0.03
C ILE A 182 5.66 -8.94 1.51
N LEU A 183 4.44 -8.50 1.83
CA LEU A 183 3.96 -8.37 3.21
C LEU A 183 3.84 -9.72 3.93
N LEU A 184 3.54 -10.80 3.20
CA LEU A 184 3.55 -12.15 3.74
C LEU A 184 4.98 -12.56 4.15
N GLY A 185 5.97 -12.25 3.29
CA GLY A 185 7.39 -12.43 3.62
C GLY A 185 7.80 -11.61 4.85
N VAL A 186 7.39 -10.34 4.93
CA VAL A 186 7.64 -9.47 6.09
C VAL A 186 7.04 -10.05 7.37
N LEU A 187 5.79 -10.52 7.33
CA LEU A 187 5.12 -11.17 8.46
C LEU A 187 5.93 -12.39 8.95
N ILE A 188 6.31 -13.28 8.04
CA ILE A 188 7.08 -14.50 8.37
C ILE A 188 8.42 -14.13 9.00
N VAL A 189 9.22 -13.30 8.31
CA VAL A 189 10.56 -12.93 8.77
C VAL A 189 10.49 -12.20 10.11
N TYR A 190 9.62 -11.19 10.25
CA TYR A 190 9.49 -10.42 11.49
C TYR A 190 9.10 -11.31 12.67
N LYS A 191 8.13 -12.21 12.49
CA LYS A 191 7.72 -13.13 13.55
C LYS A 191 8.83 -14.11 13.91
N LEU A 192 9.50 -14.73 12.94
CA LEU A 192 10.62 -15.65 13.21
C LEU A 192 11.77 -14.98 13.99
N LEU A 193 12.10 -13.72 13.66
CA LEU A 193 13.14 -12.98 14.36
C LEU A 193 12.74 -12.62 15.80
N ASN A 194 11.46 -12.29 16.03
CA ASN A 194 10.99 -11.91 17.35
C ASN A 194 10.56 -13.09 18.24
N THR A 195 10.24 -14.25 17.67
CA THR A 195 9.93 -15.48 18.44
C THR A 195 11.06 -15.96 19.32
N LYS A 196 12.32 -15.65 18.96
CA LYS A 196 13.50 -15.99 19.78
C LYS A 196 13.55 -15.23 21.12
N LYS A 197 12.71 -14.20 21.31
CA LYS A 197 12.67 -13.36 22.51
C LYS A 197 11.53 -13.71 23.47
N THR A 198 10.63 -14.61 23.09
CA THR A 198 9.39 -14.89 23.86
C THR A 198 9.50 -16.20 24.65
N SER A 199 9.14 -16.17 25.94
CA SER A 199 9.13 -17.34 26.86
C SER A 199 7.86 -18.20 26.72
N GLU A 200 7.10 -18.06 25.63
CA GLU A 200 5.85 -18.81 25.43
C GLU A 200 6.10 -20.27 25.06
N ALA A 201 5.21 -21.16 25.52
CA ALA A 201 5.29 -22.60 25.26
C ALA A 201 5.19 -22.98 23.76
N ASN A 202 4.60 -22.11 22.92
CA ASN A 202 4.63 -22.27 21.47
C ASN A 202 4.90 -20.90 20.81
N PRO A 203 6.16 -20.57 20.52
CA PRO A 203 6.52 -19.27 19.97
C PRO A 203 5.87 -19.02 18.59
N TYR A 204 5.55 -20.07 17.83
CA TYR A 204 5.00 -19.95 16.48
C TYR A 204 3.48 -19.83 16.41
N LYS A 205 2.78 -19.88 17.55
CA LYS A 205 1.31 -19.88 17.61
C LYS A 205 0.70 -18.72 16.81
N PHE A 206 1.15 -17.49 17.05
CA PHE A 206 0.62 -16.31 16.38
C PHE A 206 0.89 -16.33 14.87
N LEU A 207 2.09 -16.76 14.47
CA LEU A 207 2.45 -16.91 13.05
C LEU A 207 1.54 -17.92 12.34
N ILE A 208 1.32 -19.10 12.93
CA ILE A 208 0.46 -20.14 12.36
C ILE A 208 -0.97 -19.62 12.17
N ILE A 209 -1.49 -18.88 13.14
CA ILE A 209 -2.84 -18.32 13.07
C ILE A 209 -2.94 -17.27 11.96
N SER A 210 -1.99 -16.35 11.87
CA SER A 210 -1.94 -15.34 10.80
C SER A 210 -1.79 -15.98 9.42
N LEU A 211 -0.99 -17.03 9.28
CA LEU A 211 -0.86 -17.77 8.01
C LEU A 211 -2.14 -18.54 7.67
N SER A 212 -2.80 -19.14 8.66
CA SER A 212 -4.04 -19.87 8.44
C SER A 212 -5.17 -18.93 8.00
N SER A 213 -5.32 -17.78 8.67
CA SER A 213 -6.33 -16.79 8.27
C SER A 213 -6.02 -16.17 6.91
N PHE A 214 -4.74 -15.95 6.60
CA PHE A 214 -4.29 -15.54 5.27
C PHE A 214 -4.76 -16.54 4.20
N LEU A 215 -4.45 -17.84 4.36
CA LEU A 215 -4.79 -18.86 3.36
C LEU A 215 -6.31 -18.96 3.17
N VAL A 216 -7.08 -18.95 4.26
CA VAL A 216 -8.55 -19.02 4.21
C VAL A 216 -9.12 -17.88 3.37
N LEU A 217 -8.71 -16.63 3.61
CA LEU A 217 -9.24 -15.51 2.83
C LEU A 217 -8.67 -15.46 1.41
N TYR A 218 -7.38 -15.74 1.24
CA TYR A 218 -6.72 -15.70 -0.07
C TYR A 218 -7.40 -16.67 -1.05
N PHE A 219 -7.58 -17.94 -0.64
CA PHE A 219 -8.28 -18.91 -1.46
C PHE A 219 -9.78 -18.65 -1.51
N GLY A 220 -10.39 -18.19 -0.41
CA GLY A 220 -11.82 -17.84 -0.38
C GLY A 220 -12.19 -16.79 -1.42
N LEU A 221 -11.39 -15.72 -1.56
CA LEU A 221 -11.62 -14.68 -2.56
C LEU A 221 -11.33 -15.17 -3.98
N ASN A 222 -10.28 -15.97 -4.21
CA ASN A 222 -10.01 -16.56 -5.52
C ASN A 222 -11.14 -17.49 -6.00
N LEU A 223 -11.76 -18.24 -5.08
CA LEU A 223 -12.88 -19.12 -5.38
C LEU A 223 -14.19 -18.34 -5.60
N ALA A 224 -14.46 -17.33 -4.75
CA ALA A 224 -15.65 -16.51 -4.86
C ALA A 224 -15.63 -15.58 -6.09
N PHE A 225 -14.44 -15.14 -6.49
CA PHE A 225 -14.21 -14.18 -7.56
C PHE A 225 -13.07 -14.63 -8.46
N PRO A 226 -13.30 -15.60 -9.37
CA PRO A 226 -12.30 -16.06 -10.31
C PRO A 226 -11.87 -14.91 -11.23
N CYS A 227 -10.56 -14.73 -11.38
CA CYS A 227 -9.98 -13.66 -12.19
C CYS A 227 -8.65 -14.13 -12.78
N GLU A 228 -8.46 -13.92 -14.08
CA GLU A 228 -7.24 -14.30 -14.79
C GLU A 228 -6.24 -13.15 -14.78
N ALA A 229 -5.78 -12.74 -13.59
CA ALA A 229 -4.80 -11.68 -13.47
C ALA A 229 -3.40 -12.15 -13.93
N ASN A 230 -2.88 -11.59 -15.02
CA ASN A 230 -1.64 -12.02 -15.67
C ASN A 230 -0.50 -10.99 -15.54
N TYR A 231 -0.25 -10.48 -14.33
CA TYR A 231 0.92 -9.63 -14.11
C TYR A 231 2.21 -10.35 -14.54
N PRO A 232 3.13 -9.67 -15.26
CA PRO A 232 4.42 -10.21 -15.60
C PRO A 232 5.11 -10.67 -14.31
N GLY A 233 5.65 -11.89 -14.32
CA GLY A 233 6.38 -12.40 -13.18
C GLY A 233 7.49 -11.42 -12.79
N LEU A 234 7.56 -11.05 -11.51
CA LEU A 234 8.64 -10.24 -10.92
C LEU A 234 10.04 -10.84 -11.20
N PHE A 235 10.10 -12.11 -11.61
CA PHE A 235 11.29 -12.91 -11.80
C PHE A 235 11.35 -13.50 -13.22
N ASP A 236 11.09 -12.69 -14.25
CA ASP A 236 11.51 -13.07 -15.60
C ASP A 236 13.04 -13.18 -15.64
N THR A 237 13.52 -14.43 -15.65
CA THR A 237 14.93 -14.78 -15.46
C THR A 237 15.80 -14.42 -16.64
N GLU A 238 15.23 -14.34 -17.85
CA GLU A 238 16.00 -14.17 -19.08
C GLU A 238 16.63 -12.77 -19.17
N ASN A 239 16.05 -11.76 -18.52
CA ASN A 239 16.53 -10.38 -18.52
C ASN A 239 16.53 -9.72 -17.13
N PHE A 240 16.72 -10.52 -16.07
CA PHE A 240 16.57 -10.05 -14.69
C PHE A 240 17.32 -8.74 -14.40
N TRP A 241 18.61 -8.64 -14.72
CA TRP A 241 19.41 -7.44 -14.43
C TRP A 241 18.97 -6.21 -15.21
N LEU A 242 18.57 -6.39 -16.48
CA LEU A 242 18.07 -5.30 -17.31
C LEU A 242 16.72 -4.81 -16.78
N ASN A 243 15.82 -5.73 -16.43
CA ASN A 243 14.51 -5.43 -15.86
C ASN A 243 14.63 -4.76 -14.49
N LEU A 244 15.52 -5.27 -13.63
CA LEU A 244 15.81 -4.67 -12.33
C LEU A 244 16.33 -3.24 -12.49
N ASN A 245 17.30 -3.02 -13.39
CA ASN A 245 17.85 -1.69 -13.61
C ASN A 245 16.78 -0.72 -14.16
N LYS A 246 15.99 -1.15 -15.16
CA LYS A 246 14.87 -0.36 -15.69
C LYS A 246 13.87 0.02 -14.61
N GLN A 247 13.47 -0.94 -13.76
CA GLN A 247 12.55 -0.70 -12.67
C GLN A 247 13.16 0.25 -11.62
N LEU A 248 14.41 0.07 -11.23
CA LEU A 248 15.09 0.96 -10.30
C LEU A 248 15.20 2.39 -10.85
N SER A 249 15.60 2.55 -12.12
CA SER A 249 15.67 3.85 -12.77
C SER A 249 14.30 4.53 -12.84
N TYR A 250 13.25 3.80 -13.24
CA TYR A 250 11.89 4.31 -13.29
C TYR A 250 11.39 4.75 -11.92
N ASN A 251 11.57 3.93 -10.88
CA ASN A 251 11.12 4.29 -9.53
C ASN A 251 11.94 5.44 -8.92
N PHE A 252 13.23 5.55 -9.25
CA PHE A 252 14.05 6.69 -8.84
C PHE A 252 13.56 7.99 -9.48
N ASP A 253 13.28 7.99 -10.79
CA ASP A 253 12.69 9.13 -11.51
C ASP A 253 11.33 9.54 -10.92
N LYS A 254 10.47 8.56 -10.58
CA LYS A 254 9.20 8.87 -9.90
C LYS A 254 9.38 9.44 -8.50
N LEU A 255 10.36 8.96 -7.74
CA LEU A 255 10.70 9.54 -6.44
C LEU A 255 11.24 10.96 -6.58
N ASP A 256 12.03 11.22 -7.63
CA ASP A 256 12.58 12.54 -7.94
C ASP A 256 11.47 13.56 -8.21
N THR A 257 10.51 13.19 -9.05
CA THR A 257 9.36 14.05 -9.36
C THR A 257 8.53 14.46 -8.13
N PHE A 258 8.60 13.72 -7.02
CA PHE A 258 7.93 14.09 -5.77
C PHE A 258 8.51 15.38 -5.17
N PHE A 259 9.81 15.61 -5.34
CA PHE A 259 10.52 16.79 -4.84
C PHE A 259 10.64 17.90 -5.90
N ASP A 260 10.50 17.54 -7.17
CA ASP A 260 10.62 18.43 -8.32
C ASP A 260 9.28 18.89 -8.89
N SER A 261 8.20 18.81 -8.11
CA SER A 261 6.86 19.17 -8.57
C SER A 261 6.73 20.69 -8.79
N TYR A 262 7.23 21.18 -9.92
CA TYR A 262 6.88 22.37 -10.71
C TYR A 262 8.05 22.65 -11.68
N GLU A 263 7.76 23.07 -12.93
CA GLU A 263 8.71 23.32 -14.03
C GLU A 263 9.74 24.44 -13.79
N ILE A 264 10.32 24.55 -12.60
CA ILE A 264 11.43 25.46 -12.36
C ILE A 264 12.68 24.75 -12.86
N LYS A 265 12.92 24.85 -14.18
CA LYS A 265 14.05 24.26 -14.93
C LYS A 265 15.42 24.40 -14.25
N ASN A 266 15.58 25.36 -13.34
CA ASN A 266 16.84 25.66 -12.67
C ASN A 266 17.10 24.84 -11.40
N TYR A 267 16.19 23.97 -10.94
CA TYR A 267 16.32 23.28 -9.65
C TYR A 267 16.19 21.76 -9.67
N TYR A 268 16.28 21.11 -10.85
CA TYR A 268 16.23 19.64 -10.99
C TYR A 268 17.23 18.88 -10.08
N TYR A 269 18.36 19.50 -9.76
CA TYR A 269 19.34 18.90 -8.85
C TYR A 269 18.81 18.71 -7.42
N ILE A 270 17.78 19.47 -7.01
CA ILE A 270 17.21 19.38 -5.66
C ILE A 270 16.51 18.04 -5.48
N GLY A 271 15.63 17.65 -6.40
CA GLY A 271 14.98 16.36 -6.33
C GLY A 271 15.98 15.21 -6.37
N VAL A 272 16.98 15.28 -7.25
CA VAL A 272 18.00 14.23 -7.38
C VAL A 272 18.77 14.07 -6.06
N ILE A 273 19.17 15.19 -5.44
CA ILE A 273 19.86 15.18 -4.14
C ILE A 273 18.92 14.67 -3.04
N ALA A 274 17.67 15.10 -3.00
CA ALA A 274 16.70 14.70 -1.98
C ALA A 274 16.38 13.20 -2.06
N SER A 275 16.10 12.70 -3.26
CA SER A 275 15.83 11.28 -3.55
C SER A 275 17.06 10.42 -3.27
N GLY A 276 18.24 10.86 -3.72
CA GLY A 276 19.51 10.21 -3.43
C GLY A 276 19.79 10.13 -1.93
N ALA A 277 19.58 11.22 -1.20
CA ALA A 277 19.73 11.27 0.26
C ALA A 277 18.73 10.34 0.95
N LEU A 278 17.47 10.32 0.53
CA LEU A 278 16.45 9.44 1.10
C LEU A 278 16.82 7.96 0.96
N ILE A 279 17.30 7.56 -0.22
CA ILE A 279 17.76 6.19 -0.47
C ILE A 279 19.02 5.89 0.37
N ALA A 280 20.02 6.77 0.35
CA ALA A 280 21.25 6.58 1.10
C ALA A 280 21.01 6.43 2.61
N PHE A 281 20.20 7.32 3.20
CA PHE A 281 19.84 7.23 4.62
C PHE A 281 18.98 6.01 4.95
N SER A 282 18.13 5.56 4.02
CA SER A 282 17.37 4.31 4.18
C SER A 282 18.31 3.09 4.25
N PHE A 283 19.30 3.01 3.36
CA PHE A 283 20.32 1.95 3.39
C PHE A 283 21.18 2.00 4.66
N ILE A 284 21.66 3.18 5.05
CA ILE A 284 22.43 3.36 6.29
C ILE A 284 21.60 2.94 7.50
N GLY A 285 20.33 3.34 7.55
CA GLY A 285 19.38 2.96 8.59
C GLY A 285 19.19 1.45 8.67
N PHE A 286 19.04 0.79 7.53
CA PHE A 286 18.89 -0.66 7.44
C PHE A 286 20.14 -1.40 7.94
N ILE A 287 21.34 -0.99 7.52
CA ILE A 287 22.61 -1.58 8.00
C ILE A 287 22.74 -1.41 9.52
N LYS A 288 22.42 -0.22 10.04
CA LYS A 288 22.46 0.05 11.49
C LYS A 288 21.47 -0.84 12.25
N PHE A 289 20.27 -1.05 11.71
CA PHE A 289 19.27 -1.95 12.28
C PHE A 289 19.76 -3.40 12.35
N LEU A 290 20.39 -3.92 11.29
CA LEU A 290 20.94 -5.27 11.28
C LEU A 290 22.02 -5.45 12.35
N LYS A 291 22.97 -4.52 12.45
CA LYS A 291 24.05 -4.57 13.46
C LYS A 291 23.51 -4.55 14.89
N LEU A 292 22.51 -3.70 15.16
CA LEU A 292 21.86 -3.66 16.48
C LEU A 292 21.15 -4.99 16.79
N THR A 293 20.55 -5.62 15.79
CA THR A 293 19.84 -6.90 15.95
C THR A 293 20.82 -8.05 16.21
N GLU A 294 21.95 -8.10 15.51
CA GLU A 294 23.02 -9.07 15.76
C GLU A 294 23.60 -8.93 17.17
N GLN A 295 23.89 -7.70 17.61
CA GLN A 295 24.36 -7.45 18.97
C GLN A 295 23.36 -7.93 20.01
N VAL A 296 22.06 -7.66 19.82
CA VAL A 296 21.01 -8.15 20.72
C VAL A 296 20.97 -9.68 20.72
N LEU A 297 21.07 -10.35 19.57
CA LEU A 297 21.05 -11.80 19.50
C LEU A 297 22.26 -12.46 20.20
N LEU A 298 23.45 -11.87 20.10
CA LEU A 298 24.66 -12.34 20.79
C LEU A 298 24.58 -12.21 22.31
N PHE A 299 23.79 -11.28 22.84
CA PHE A 299 23.56 -11.15 24.28
C PHE A 299 22.63 -12.23 24.87
N TYR A 300 21.87 -12.94 24.02
CA TYR A 300 20.93 -14.00 24.43
C TYR A 300 21.42 -15.43 24.10
N THR A 301 22.62 -15.57 23.54
CA THR A 301 23.31 -16.86 23.31
C THR A 301 24.45 -17.02 24.31
#